data_AF-A0A644SMQ1-F1
#
_entry.id   AF-A0A644SMQ1-F1
#
_cell.length_a   1.000
_cell.length_b   1.000
_cell.length_c   1.000
_cell.angle_alpha   90.00
_cell.angle_beta   90.00
_cell.angle_gamma   90.00
#
_symmetry.space_group_name_H-M   'P 1'
#
loop_
_entity.id
_entity.type
_entity.pdbx_description
1 polymer ?
#
loop_
_entity_poly.entity_id
_entity_poly.type
_entity_poly.pdbx_seq_one_letter_code
_entity_poly.pdbx_strand_id
1 'polypeptide(L)'
;MKFQEIIDNIDVWYNWIYQYKKYVPKFIEEAKTKVNYSDWDSEVFNEFFEKNRDQCVSSLQQGYYTYNEKQLIKENWLEIAPYLKKIAENQEFLDLETYDFIKKWFRKFTTQNRKASANRIIASLQPNLLCTIVNEDRLIVLMHKINNISNTPVFTITNNWFKNSNAVSQFFKENIPHEDVMDLITYPWQTYDYFINEKPLIANNDMSEENNDYSNEINLLEYKKQIILQGPPGTGKTREAKLIAKEILGLNSTDDLKDNEQFKLIQFHPSYTYEDFVRGIVAESKGDKIEYKNVNKTLGEFAELALKNYKDSKKNVNELSTEKWIDDEFTQFVDEISQTLEKEKIVLSDNVDLVDLMDDAFLYIGENWKGYEHRMSFKDIKRAYLDNNITRQDIVKNINLSGSARQHATYYIVVLKKFREFLSGKKAPTNQTKINEQKYILVIDEINRANLSSVLGELIYALEYRGEEVESMYEVDGSQKLILPPNLYIIGTMNTADRSVGHIDYAIRRRFAFVEVLPEKLNDEKIIFHEDWFKKVSELFITNYDEYFADEERKVILKPSKTLSSEFRPEDVWIGHSYFIQKKLEDNKLEPEEFRMKIDYEIKPILMEYVKDGVLVGNVGEQKIEDYIKNL
;
A
#
# COMPACT_ATOMS: atom_id res chain seq x y z
N MET A 1 -17.58 -13.37 23.69
CA MET A 1 -18.12 -12.02 23.44
C MET A 1 -19.61 -12.14 23.19
N LYS A 2 -20.43 -11.30 23.82
CA LYS A 2 -21.88 -11.22 23.55
C LYS A 2 -22.12 -10.28 22.37
N PHE A 3 -23.20 -10.48 21.62
CA PHE A 3 -23.53 -9.61 20.49
C PHE A 3 -23.65 -8.14 20.88
N GLN A 4 -24.26 -7.83 22.04
CA GLN A 4 -24.38 -6.45 22.52
C GLN A 4 -23.03 -5.77 22.76
N GLU A 5 -22.03 -6.49 23.27
CA GLU A 5 -20.68 -5.96 23.49
C GLU A 5 -20.02 -5.56 22.16
N ILE A 6 -20.33 -6.25 21.06
CA ILE A 6 -19.83 -5.89 19.73
C ILE A 6 -20.51 -4.61 19.24
N ILE A 7 -21.83 -4.53 19.41
CA ILE A 7 -22.61 -3.37 19.00
C ILE A 7 -22.20 -2.11 19.77
N ASP A 8 -21.92 -2.23 21.07
CA ASP A 8 -21.48 -1.10 21.90
C ASP A 8 -20.09 -0.55 21.48
N ASN A 9 -19.29 -1.35 20.76
CA ASN A 9 -17.98 -0.96 20.23
C ASN A 9 -18.01 -0.50 18.77
N ILE A 10 -19.18 -0.43 18.13
CA ILE A 10 -19.32 0.06 16.76
C ILE A 10 -19.58 1.57 16.76
N ASP A 11 -18.67 2.34 16.16
CA ASP A 11 -18.89 3.76 15.89
C ASP A 11 -19.86 3.94 14.71
N VAL A 12 -21.03 4.53 14.93
CA VAL A 12 -22.11 4.65 13.94
C VAL A 12 -21.77 5.74 12.90
N TRP A 13 -21.78 5.40 11.62
CA TRP A 13 -21.45 6.35 10.55
C TRP A 13 -22.62 7.28 10.23
N TYR A 14 -22.81 8.32 11.06
CA TYR A 14 -23.93 9.26 10.97
C TYR A 14 -24.08 9.92 9.59
N ASN A 15 -22.97 10.24 8.92
CA ASN A 15 -23.04 10.80 7.57
C ASN A 15 -23.64 9.80 6.56
N TRP A 16 -23.34 8.51 6.69
CA TRP A 16 -23.91 7.49 5.81
C TRP A 16 -25.41 7.33 6.08
N ILE A 17 -25.82 7.24 7.34
CA ILE A 17 -27.24 7.18 7.73
C ILE A 17 -27.97 8.42 7.19
N TYR A 18 -27.38 9.61 7.33
CA TYR A 18 -27.95 10.85 6.82
C TYR A 18 -28.18 10.81 5.30
N GLN A 19 -27.18 10.39 4.52
CA GLN A 19 -27.35 10.28 3.06
C GLN A 19 -28.37 9.20 2.68
N TYR A 20 -28.38 8.06 3.38
CA TYR A 20 -29.35 7.00 3.17
C TYR A 20 -30.78 7.51 3.41
N LYS A 21 -31.02 8.15 4.56
CA LYS A 21 -32.31 8.75 4.92
C LYS A 21 -32.71 9.91 3.99
N LYS A 22 -31.75 10.61 3.40
CA LYS A 22 -32.02 11.68 2.41
C LYS A 22 -32.51 11.12 1.06
N TYR A 23 -31.85 10.10 0.53
CA TYR A 23 -32.03 9.66 -0.86
C TYR A 23 -32.95 8.45 -1.03
N VAL A 24 -32.95 7.49 -0.10
CA VAL A 24 -33.71 6.25 -0.24
C VAL A 24 -35.24 6.46 -0.21
N PRO A 25 -35.81 7.27 0.69
CA PRO A 25 -37.25 7.55 0.65
C PRO A 25 -37.70 8.20 -0.65
N LYS A 26 -36.88 9.12 -1.20
CA LYS A 26 -37.13 9.73 -2.52
C LYS A 26 -37.05 8.69 -3.63
N PHE A 27 -36.06 7.82 -3.60
CA PHE A 27 -35.92 6.75 -4.59
C PHE A 27 -37.12 5.79 -4.61
N ILE A 28 -37.65 5.43 -3.45
CA ILE A 28 -38.85 4.60 -3.33
C ILE A 28 -40.07 5.35 -3.90
N GLU A 29 -40.21 6.65 -3.63
CA GLU A 29 -41.31 7.47 -4.13
C GLU A 29 -41.26 7.60 -5.66
N GLU A 30 -40.09 7.92 -6.21
CA GLU A 30 -39.82 7.98 -7.65
C GLU A 30 -40.17 6.67 -8.36
N ALA A 31 -39.77 5.53 -7.78
CA ALA A 31 -40.09 4.21 -8.32
C ALA A 31 -41.59 3.88 -8.27
N LYS A 32 -42.35 4.43 -7.31
CA LYS A 32 -43.80 4.23 -7.20
C LYS A 32 -44.59 5.08 -8.18
N THR A 33 -44.16 6.32 -8.38
CA THR A 33 -44.98 7.35 -9.03
C THR A 33 -44.61 7.57 -10.49
N LYS A 34 -43.36 7.35 -10.90
CA LYS A 34 -42.86 7.70 -12.24
C LYS A 34 -42.46 6.50 -13.07
N VAL A 35 -42.91 6.51 -14.34
CA VAL A 35 -42.68 5.40 -15.29
C VAL A 35 -41.42 5.63 -16.13
N ASN A 36 -41.18 6.85 -16.63
CA ASN A 36 -39.97 7.16 -17.39
C ASN A 36 -38.86 7.65 -16.46
N TYR A 37 -37.62 7.24 -16.74
CA TYR A 37 -36.46 7.72 -15.99
C TYR A 37 -36.21 9.23 -16.16
N SER A 38 -36.66 9.83 -17.27
CA SER A 38 -36.51 11.27 -17.54
C SER A 38 -37.34 12.13 -16.60
N ASP A 39 -38.38 11.56 -16.01
CA ASP A 39 -39.29 12.27 -15.12
C ASP A 39 -38.76 12.27 -13.67
N TRP A 40 -37.75 11.45 -13.38
CA TRP A 40 -37.16 11.31 -12.05
C TRP A 40 -36.35 12.54 -11.68
N ASP A 41 -36.30 12.85 -10.38
CA ASP A 41 -35.33 13.82 -9.87
C ASP A 41 -33.91 13.43 -10.29
N SER A 42 -33.20 14.37 -10.91
CA SER A 42 -31.89 14.10 -11.48
C SER A 42 -30.84 13.71 -10.44
N GLU A 43 -30.93 14.23 -9.22
CA GLU A 43 -30.00 13.85 -8.15
C GLU A 43 -30.30 12.43 -7.65
N VAL A 44 -31.58 12.07 -7.51
CA VAL A 44 -31.98 10.71 -7.12
C VAL A 44 -31.59 9.70 -8.20
N PHE A 45 -31.90 9.99 -9.46
CA PHE A 45 -31.51 9.10 -10.55
C PHE A 45 -29.97 8.96 -10.64
N ASN A 46 -29.25 10.07 -10.48
CA ASN A 46 -27.80 10.04 -10.44
C ASN A 46 -27.29 9.15 -9.31
N GLU A 47 -27.77 9.33 -8.08
CA GLU A 47 -27.34 8.59 -6.88
C GLU A 47 -27.42 7.06 -7.04
N PHE A 48 -28.50 6.54 -7.64
CA PHE A 48 -28.74 5.09 -7.72
C PHE A 48 -28.31 4.44 -9.06
N PHE A 49 -28.22 5.21 -10.16
CA PHE A 49 -27.95 4.65 -11.49
C PHE A 49 -26.71 5.22 -12.19
N GLU A 50 -26.28 6.45 -11.87
CA GLU A 50 -25.14 7.09 -12.53
C GLU A 50 -23.91 7.25 -11.64
N LYS A 51 -24.10 7.33 -10.32
CA LYS A 51 -23.04 7.55 -9.35
C LYS A 51 -22.26 6.26 -9.14
N ASN A 52 -20.95 6.40 -9.29
CA ASN A 52 -20.02 5.29 -9.43
C ASN A 52 -19.23 5.01 -8.13
N ARG A 53 -19.19 5.95 -7.18
CA ARG A 53 -18.53 5.88 -5.87
C ARG A 53 -19.28 6.75 -4.86
N ASP A 54 -19.07 6.52 -3.56
CA ASP A 54 -19.59 7.36 -2.47
C ASP A 54 -21.12 7.53 -2.49
N GLN A 55 -21.82 6.46 -2.90
CA GLN A 55 -23.28 6.42 -2.94
C GLN A 55 -23.87 5.94 -1.62
N CYS A 56 -25.11 6.32 -1.36
CA CYS A 56 -25.74 6.25 -0.05
C CYS A 56 -26.09 4.84 0.46
N VAL A 57 -25.94 3.76 -0.30
CA VAL A 57 -26.43 2.39 0.03
C VAL A 57 -25.31 1.42 0.42
N SER A 58 -24.07 1.63 0.00
CA SER A 58 -22.97 0.66 0.19
C SER A 58 -21.62 1.36 0.13
N SER A 59 -20.77 1.09 1.13
CA SER A 59 -19.38 1.55 1.27
C SER A 59 -18.38 0.83 0.35
N LEU A 60 -18.82 -0.18 -0.41
CA LEU A 60 -17.99 -0.88 -1.38
C LEU A 60 -17.80 -0.07 -2.67
N GLN A 61 -16.58 -0.04 -3.19
CA GLN A 61 -16.35 0.26 -4.61
C GLN A 61 -16.95 -0.87 -5.46
N GLN A 62 -18.16 -0.65 -5.98
CA GLN A 62 -18.81 -1.58 -6.89
C GLN A 62 -18.26 -1.41 -8.30
N GLY A 63 -18.20 -2.50 -9.07
CA GLY A 63 -17.79 -2.43 -10.47
C GLY A 63 -18.74 -1.52 -11.28
N TYR A 64 -18.16 -0.65 -12.11
CA TYR A 64 -18.87 0.46 -12.75
C TYR A 64 -19.77 0.00 -13.90
N TYR A 65 -20.98 0.58 -14.02
CA TYR A 65 -21.65 0.59 -15.32
C TYR A 65 -20.88 1.54 -16.24
N THR A 66 -20.43 1.03 -17.37
CA THR A 66 -19.82 1.88 -18.42
C THR A 66 -20.85 2.86 -18.97
N TYR A 67 -20.39 3.91 -19.64
CA TYR A 67 -21.30 4.86 -20.30
C TYR A 67 -22.29 4.15 -21.23
N ASN A 68 -21.82 3.19 -22.03
CA ASN A 68 -22.66 2.43 -22.95
C ASN A 68 -23.70 1.56 -22.21
N GLU A 69 -23.30 0.90 -21.12
CA GLU A 69 -24.24 0.11 -20.31
C GLU A 69 -25.33 1.00 -19.69
N LYS A 70 -25.00 2.23 -19.26
CA LYS A 70 -25.99 3.21 -18.76
C LYS A 70 -26.98 3.65 -19.83
N GLN A 71 -26.51 3.89 -21.06
CA GLN A 71 -27.40 4.26 -22.18
C GLN A 71 -28.36 3.12 -22.53
N LEU A 72 -27.86 1.88 -22.61
CA LEU A 72 -28.71 0.71 -22.88
C LEU A 72 -29.78 0.50 -21.80
N ILE A 73 -29.44 0.71 -20.53
CA ILE A 73 -30.41 0.65 -19.42
C ILE A 73 -31.49 1.73 -19.58
N LYS A 74 -31.12 2.95 -19.95
CA LYS A 74 -32.06 4.07 -20.18
C LYS A 74 -32.97 3.81 -21.36
N GLU A 75 -32.43 3.31 -22.47
CA GLU A 75 -33.19 2.99 -23.69
C GLU A 75 -34.25 1.91 -23.45
N ASN A 76 -34.00 0.97 -22.54
CA ASN A 76 -34.90 -0.15 -22.25
C ASN A 76 -35.68 0.03 -20.93
N TRP A 77 -35.65 1.21 -20.33
CA TRP A 77 -36.15 1.47 -18.97
C TRP A 77 -37.61 1.05 -18.73
N LEU A 78 -38.47 1.22 -19.73
CA LEU A 78 -39.89 0.88 -19.66
C LEU A 78 -40.14 -0.62 -19.34
N GLU A 79 -39.18 -1.49 -19.64
CA GLU A 79 -39.27 -2.91 -19.31
C GLU A 79 -39.05 -3.20 -17.81
N ILE A 80 -38.22 -2.40 -17.13
CA ILE A 80 -37.83 -2.64 -15.73
C ILE A 80 -38.68 -1.84 -14.74
N ALA A 81 -39.18 -0.67 -15.15
CA ALA A 81 -39.94 0.25 -14.28
C ALA A 81 -41.13 -0.40 -13.54
N PRO A 82 -41.98 -1.25 -14.15
CA PRO A 82 -43.09 -1.90 -13.45
C PRO A 82 -42.62 -2.83 -12.32
N TYR A 83 -41.46 -3.46 -12.48
CA TYR A 83 -40.89 -4.37 -11.48
C TYR A 83 -40.23 -3.60 -10.33
N LEU A 84 -39.56 -2.48 -10.63
CA LEU A 84 -39.04 -1.58 -9.59
C LEU A 84 -40.18 -1.01 -8.75
N LYS A 85 -41.28 -0.59 -9.40
CA LYS A 85 -42.50 -0.14 -8.71
C LYS A 85 -43.06 -1.22 -7.79
N LYS A 86 -43.22 -2.44 -8.30
CA LYS A 86 -43.76 -3.58 -7.54
C LYS A 86 -42.98 -3.85 -6.25
N ILE A 87 -41.65 -3.79 -6.29
CA ILE A 87 -40.83 -3.99 -5.08
C ILE A 87 -40.78 -2.76 -4.18
N ALA A 88 -40.89 -1.55 -4.73
CA ALA A 88 -40.99 -0.32 -3.93
C ALA A 88 -42.29 -0.27 -3.09
N GLU A 89 -43.39 -0.78 -3.64
CA GLU A 89 -44.70 -0.87 -2.98
C GLU A 89 -44.77 -1.92 -1.87
N ASN A 90 -43.94 -2.96 -1.93
CA ASN A 90 -43.94 -4.06 -0.97
C ASN A 90 -42.75 -3.96 0.00
N GLN A 91 -43.02 -3.79 1.29
CA GLN A 91 -42.01 -3.75 2.35
C GLN A 91 -42.15 -4.91 3.36
N GLU A 92 -43.01 -5.90 3.07
CA GLU A 92 -43.45 -6.90 4.05
C GLU A 92 -42.93 -8.32 3.75
N PHE A 93 -42.78 -8.70 2.48
CA PHE A 93 -42.32 -10.04 2.09
C PHE A 93 -41.38 -10.03 0.89
N LEU A 94 -40.53 -11.05 0.81
CA LEU A 94 -39.59 -11.23 -0.31
C LEU A 94 -40.29 -11.70 -1.59
N ASP A 95 -40.12 -10.97 -2.68
CA ASP A 95 -40.58 -11.37 -4.02
C ASP A 95 -39.41 -11.86 -4.87
N LEU A 96 -39.00 -13.11 -4.62
CA LEU A 96 -37.81 -13.71 -5.25
C LEU A 96 -37.91 -13.78 -6.77
N GLU A 97 -39.12 -13.98 -7.31
CA GLU A 97 -39.35 -14.02 -8.76
C GLU A 97 -39.06 -12.66 -9.40
N THR A 98 -39.56 -11.59 -8.78
CA THR A 98 -39.30 -10.21 -9.24
C THR A 98 -37.83 -9.84 -9.10
N TYR A 99 -37.16 -10.25 -8.03
CA TYR A 99 -35.73 -10.00 -7.86
C TYR A 99 -34.88 -10.70 -8.92
N ASP A 100 -35.18 -11.96 -9.22
CA ASP A 100 -34.48 -12.72 -10.26
C ASP A 100 -34.72 -12.12 -11.64
N PHE A 101 -35.93 -11.64 -11.92
CA PHE A 101 -36.23 -10.89 -13.14
C PHE A 101 -35.34 -9.65 -13.24
N ILE A 102 -35.32 -8.81 -12.20
CA ILE A 102 -34.53 -7.56 -12.20
C ILE A 102 -33.04 -7.85 -12.41
N LYS A 103 -32.48 -8.86 -11.73
CA LYS A 103 -31.08 -9.27 -11.91
C LYS A 103 -30.77 -9.77 -13.32
N LYS A 104 -31.64 -10.62 -13.89
CA LYS A 104 -31.50 -11.11 -15.27
C LYS A 104 -31.62 -9.97 -16.26
N TRP A 105 -32.49 -9.00 -16.00
CA TRP A 105 -32.68 -7.83 -16.85
C TRP A 105 -31.39 -6.98 -16.89
N PHE A 106 -30.83 -6.59 -15.74
CA PHE A 106 -29.53 -5.88 -15.72
C PHE A 106 -28.40 -6.68 -16.36
N ARG A 107 -28.42 -8.02 -16.27
CA ARG A 107 -27.42 -8.88 -16.91
C ARG A 107 -27.45 -8.83 -18.43
N LYS A 108 -28.62 -8.59 -19.05
CA LYS A 108 -28.73 -8.47 -20.52
C LYS A 108 -27.95 -7.27 -21.07
N PHE A 109 -27.85 -6.20 -20.28
CA PHE A 109 -27.24 -4.93 -20.68
C PHE A 109 -25.86 -4.70 -20.07
N THR A 110 -25.24 -5.73 -19.47
CA THR A 110 -23.93 -5.63 -18.84
C THR A 110 -22.96 -6.70 -19.32
N THR A 111 -21.76 -6.27 -19.68
CA THR A 111 -20.67 -7.15 -20.14
C THR A 111 -20.13 -8.01 -18.98
N GLN A 112 -19.94 -7.40 -17.81
CA GLN A 112 -19.50 -8.05 -16.58
C GLN A 112 -20.68 -8.44 -15.68
N ASN A 113 -20.49 -9.44 -14.82
CA ASN A 113 -21.55 -9.93 -13.93
C ASN A 113 -21.75 -8.97 -12.75
N ARG A 114 -22.58 -7.93 -12.92
CA ARG A 114 -22.83 -6.84 -11.95
C ARG A 114 -23.81 -7.22 -10.83
N LYS A 115 -23.60 -8.37 -10.17
CA LYS A 115 -24.51 -8.89 -9.13
C LYS A 115 -24.71 -7.91 -7.97
N ALA A 116 -23.63 -7.31 -7.47
CA ALA A 116 -23.67 -6.38 -6.34
C ALA A 116 -24.46 -5.09 -6.66
N SER A 117 -24.37 -4.58 -7.90
CA SER A 117 -25.09 -3.39 -8.34
C SER A 117 -26.60 -3.63 -8.45
N ALA A 118 -27.01 -4.81 -8.93
CA ALA A 118 -28.43 -5.18 -8.95
C ALA A 118 -28.98 -5.43 -7.53
N ASN A 119 -28.19 -6.10 -6.67
CA ASN A 119 -28.54 -6.28 -5.25
C ASN A 119 -28.70 -4.93 -4.54
N ARG A 120 -27.84 -3.95 -4.84
CA ARG A 120 -27.91 -2.58 -4.31
C ARG A 120 -29.27 -1.95 -4.60
N ILE A 121 -29.67 -1.91 -5.87
CA ILE A 121 -30.91 -1.28 -6.33
C ILE A 121 -32.11 -1.90 -5.59
N ILE A 122 -32.17 -3.23 -5.52
CA ILE A 122 -33.26 -3.94 -4.87
C ILE A 122 -33.26 -3.67 -3.36
N ALA A 123 -32.10 -3.72 -2.70
CA ALA A 123 -31.97 -3.43 -1.27
C ALA A 123 -32.42 -2.02 -0.90
N SER A 124 -32.06 -1.02 -1.72
CA SER A 124 -32.51 0.36 -1.52
C SER A 124 -34.01 0.56 -1.74
N LEU A 125 -34.66 -0.25 -2.59
CA LEU A 125 -36.12 -0.19 -2.73
C LEU A 125 -36.84 -0.91 -1.60
N GLN A 126 -36.18 -1.77 -0.84
CA GLN A 126 -36.77 -2.55 0.25
C GLN A 126 -35.94 -2.53 1.55
N PRO A 127 -35.74 -1.33 2.13
CA PRO A 127 -35.00 -1.15 3.38
C PRO A 127 -35.56 -1.95 4.56
N ASN A 128 -36.87 -2.27 4.54
CA ASN A 128 -37.48 -3.07 5.59
C ASN A 128 -37.19 -4.57 5.47
N LEU A 129 -36.62 -5.03 4.35
CA LEU A 129 -36.45 -6.46 4.11
C LEU A 129 -35.00 -6.86 3.89
N LEU A 130 -34.12 -5.95 3.47
CA LEU A 130 -32.78 -6.29 3.00
C LEU A 130 -31.73 -5.39 3.64
N CYS A 131 -30.56 -5.96 3.92
CA CYS A 131 -29.40 -5.21 4.41
C CYS A 131 -28.57 -4.61 3.26
N THR A 132 -27.65 -3.72 3.62
CA THR A 132 -26.78 -2.96 2.72
C THR A 132 -25.51 -3.71 2.27
N ILE A 133 -25.27 -4.94 2.76
CA ILE A 133 -24.14 -5.78 2.33
C ILE A 133 -24.45 -6.44 1.00
N VAL A 134 -24.16 -5.74 -0.10
CA VAL A 134 -24.51 -6.18 -1.46
C VAL A 134 -23.62 -7.30 -2.01
N ASN A 135 -22.43 -7.51 -1.43
CA ASN A 135 -21.50 -8.56 -1.82
C ASN A 135 -21.85 -9.87 -1.08
N GLU A 136 -22.06 -10.93 -1.86
CA GLU A 136 -22.53 -12.23 -1.35
C GLU A 136 -21.52 -12.92 -0.44
N ASP A 137 -20.24 -12.89 -0.78
CA ASP A 137 -19.17 -13.50 0.03
C ASP A 137 -19.04 -12.79 1.38
N ARG A 138 -19.10 -11.45 1.39
CA ARG A 138 -19.03 -10.66 2.63
C ARG A 138 -20.23 -10.91 3.54
N LEU A 139 -21.43 -11.00 2.96
CA LEU A 139 -22.64 -11.31 3.69
C LEU A 139 -22.57 -12.71 4.33
N ILE A 140 -22.06 -13.71 3.59
CA ILE A 140 -21.85 -15.06 4.10
C ILE A 140 -20.83 -15.06 5.25
N VAL A 141 -19.73 -14.31 5.11
CA VAL A 141 -18.71 -14.17 6.17
C VAL A 141 -19.31 -13.55 7.44
N LEU A 142 -20.12 -12.50 7.31
CA LEU A 142 -20.82 -11.91 8.45
C LEU A 142 -21.72 -12.93 9.15
N MET A 143 -22.53 -13.67 8.40
CA MET A 143 -23.42 -14.70 8.96
C MET A 143 -22.62 -15.78 9.70
N HIS A 144 -21.49 -16.24 9.15
CA HIS A 144 -20.60 -17.18 9.82
C HIS A 144 -20.02 -16.63 11.12
N LYS A 145 -19.60 -15.35 11.12
CA LYS A 145 -19.06 -14.70 12.32
C LYS A 145 -20.13 -14.55 13.40
N ILE A 146 -21.34 -14.14 13.04
CA ILE A 146 -22.47 -14.03 13.98
C ILE A 146 -22.87 -15.39 14.55
N ASN A 147 -22.86 -16.46 13.75
CA ASN A 147 -23.14 -17.83 14.22
C ASN A 147 -22.14 -18.32 15.27
N ASN A 148 -20.94 -17.74 15.34
CA ASN A 148 -19.91 -18.08 16.33
C ASN A 148 -20.02 -17.27 17.63
N ILE A 149 -20.96 -16.33 17.72
CA ILE A 149 -21.23 -15.56 18.94
C ILE A 149 -22.09 -16.40 19.89
N SER A 150 -21.77 -16.39 21.19
CA SER A 150 -22.61 -17.03 22.20
C SER A 150 -23.97 -16.32 22.33
N ASN A 151 -25.07 -17.09 22.41
CA ASN A 151 -26.45 -16.61 22.60
C ASN A 151 -27.08 -15.84 21.43
N THR A 152 -26.61 -16.03 20.20
CA THR A 152 -27.30 -15.57 18.99
C THR A 152 -28.02 -16.74 18.29
N PRO A 153 -29.16 -16.49 17.61
CA PRO A 153 -29.79 -17.48 16.75
C PRO A 153 -28.86 -17.86 15.59
N VAL A 154 -28.75 -19.17 15.31
CA VAL A 154 -27.93 -19.69 14.22
C VAL A 154 -28.62 -19.42 12.89
N PHE A 155 -27.98 -18.62 12.03
CA PHE A 155 -28.41 -18.42 10.67
C PHE A 155 -28.29 -19.71 9.85
N THR A 156 -29.36 -20.07 9.14
CA THR A 156 -29.30 -21.05 8.04
C THR A 156 -28.80 -20.34 6.78
N ILE A 157 -27.55 -20.59 6.38
CA ILE A 157 -26.97 -20.01 5.17
C ILE A 157 -27.55 -20.72 3.94
N THR A 158 -28.09 -19.94 3.01
CA THR A 158 -28.64 -20.43 1.76
C THR A 158 -27.79 -19.99 0.56
N ASN A 159 -27.99 -20.62 -0.60
CA ASN A 159 -27.36 -20.19 -1.86
C ASN A 159 -28.07 -18.98 -2.52
N ASN A 160 -28.89 -18.23 -1.77
CA ASN A 160 -29.62 -17.08 -2.29
C ASN A 160 -29.36 -15.84 -1.44
N TRP A 161 -28.68 -14.86 -2.03
CA TRP A 161 -28.37 -13.58 -1.39
C TRP A 161 -29.57 -12.89 -0.72
N PHE A 162 -30.77 -12.91 -1.33
CA PHE A 162 -31.94 -12.21 -0.76
C PHE A 162 -32.43 -12.86 0.53
N LYS A 163 -32.41 -14.19 0.60
CA LYS A 163 -32.78 -14.92 1.83
C LYS A 163 -31.76 -14.66 2.94
N ASN A 164 -30.48 -14.68 2.60
CA ASN A 164 -29.41 -14.39 3.55
C ASN A 164 -29.46 -12.94 4.05
N SER A 165 -29.69 -11.99 3.13
CA SER A 165 -29.75 -10.55 3.42
C SER A 165 -30.96 -10.22 4.29
N ASN A 166 -32.09 -10.87 4.04
CA ASN A 166 -33.28 -10.76 4.88
C ASN A 166 -33.08 -11.33 6.27
N ALA A 167 -32.46 -12.50 6.40
CA ALA A 167 -32.15 -13.08 7.70
C ALA A 167 -31.26 -12.14 8.53
N VAL A 168 -30.21 -11.57 7.94
CA VAL A 168 -29.35 -10.58 8.60
C VAL A 168 -30.14 -9.32 8.96
N SER A 169 -30.96 -8.79 8.05
CA SER A 169 -31.80 -7.61 8.33
C SER A 169 -32.73 -7.83 9.53
N GLN A 170 -33.42 -8.97 9.59
CA GLN A 170 -34.30 -9.33 10.71
C GLN A 170 -33.53 -9.48 12.02
N PHE A 171 -32.36 -10.12 11.99
CA PHE A 171 -31.53 -10.28 13.18
C PHE A 171 -31.15 -8.93 13.80
N PHE A 172 -30.68 -7.96 13.00
CA PHE A 172 -30.35 -6.62 13.53
C PHE A 172 -31.57 -5.88 14.05
N LYS A 173 -32.75 -6.03 13.42
CA LYS A 173 -34.02 -5.44 13.90
C LYS A 173 -34.45 -5.99 15.25
N GLU A 174 -34.31 -7.29 15.46
CA GLU A 174 -34.72 -7.96 16.68
C GLU A 174 -33.75 -7.68 17.84
N ASN A 175 -32.47 -7.39 17.55
CA ASN A 175 -31.42 -7.31 18.56
C ASN A 175 -30.88 -5.90 18.81
N ILE A 176 -31.25 -4.89 18.00
CA ILE A 176 -30.85 -3.49 18.21
C ILE A 176 -32.10 -2.60 18.37
N PRO A 177 -32.24 -1.88 19.49
CA PRO A 177 -33.32 -0.90 19.66
C PRO A 177 -33.25 0.20 18.59
N HIS A 178 -34.37 0.48 17.93
CA HIS A 178 -34.46 1.48 16.88
C HIS A 178 -35.87 2.08 16.82
N GLU A 179 -35.95 3.36 16.43
CA GLU A 179 -37.23 4.02 16.14
C GLU A 179 -37.59 3.91 14.65
N ASP A 180 -36.58 3.97 13.78
CA ASP A 180 -36.69 3.81 12.33
C ASP A 180 -35.72 2.72 11.87
N VAL A 181 -36.20 1.80 11.02
CA VAL A 181 -35.40 0.72 10.43
C VAL A 181 -34.19 1.27 9.67
N MET A 182 -34.30 2.49 9.14
CA MET A 182 -33.21 3.15 8.44
C MET A 182 -32.01 3.49 9.32
N ASP A 183 -32.16 3.54 10.65
CA ASP A 183 -31.03 3.71 11.57
C ASP A 183 -30.15 2.46 11.66
N LEU A 184 -30.68 1.31 11.26
CA LEU A 184 -29.97 0.03 11.33
C LEU A 184 -29.09 -0.25 10.11
N ILE A 185 -29.13 0.58 9.07
CA ILE A 185 -28.58 0.25 7.75
C ILE A 185 -27.05 0.14 7.72
N THR A 186 -26.35 0.77 8.66
CA THR A 186 -24.87 0.70 8.75
C THR A 186 -24.41 -0.48 9.60
N TYR A 187 -25.22 -0.91 10.57
CA TYR A 187 -24.82 -1.92 11.56
C TYR A 187 -24.36 -3.25 10.96
N PRO A 188 -25.03 -3.86 9.95
CA PRO A 188 -24.52 -5.06 9.31
C PRO A 188 -23.11 -4.87 8.76
N TRP A 189 -22.88 -3.77 8.04
CA TRP A 189 -21.57 -3.48 7.45
C TRP A 189 -20.51 -3.22 8.51
N GLN A 190 -20.84 -2.44 9.53
CA GLN A 190 -19.91 -2.08 10.60
C GLN A 190 -19.60 -3.28 11.50
N THR A 191 -20.56 -4.18 11.70
CA THR A 191 -20.34 -5.45 12.40
C THR A 191 -19.45 -6.38 11.57
N TYR A 192 -19.64 -6.40 10.24
CA TYR A 192 -18.74 -7.11 9.33
C TYR A 192 -17.32 -6.53 9.42
N ASP A 193 -17.18 -5.21 9.35
CA ASP A 193 -15.90 -4.50 9.49
C ASP A 193 -15.25 -4.79 10.85
N TYR A 194 -16.03 -4.76 11.94
CA TYR A 194 -15.59 -5.16 13.27
C TYR A 194 -14.99 -6.58 13.25
N PHE A 195 -15.67 -7.56 12.63
CA PHE A 195 -15.21 -8.95 12.59
C PHE A 195 -14.04 -9.26 11.67
N ILE A 196 -13.83 -8.46 10.62
CA ILE A 196 -12.67 -8.61 9.72
C ILE A 196 -11.45 -7.84 10.26
N ASN A 197 -11.70 -6.79 11.05
CA ASN A 197 -10.66 -6.02 11.74
C ASN A 197 -10.27 -6.68 13.07
N GLU A 198 -11.15 -7.49 13.68
CA GLU A 198 -10.75 -8.51 14.66
C GLU A 198 -9.92 -9.61 13.98
N LYS A 199 -8.62 -9.67 14.30
CA LYS A 199 -7.73 -10.76 13.88
C LYS A 199 -8.36 -12.13 14.20
N PRO A 200 -8.14 -13.18 13.38
CA PRO A 200 -8.42 -14.54 13.81
C PRO A 200 -7.54 -14.87 15.03
N LEU A 201 -8.16 -15.36 16.11
CA LEU A 201 -7.49 -16.05 17.20
C LEU A 201 -6.78 -17.29 16.64
N ILE A 202 -5.57 -17.09 16.11
CA ILE A 202 -4.58 -18.15 16.05
C ILE A 202 -4.09 -18.27 17.48
N ALA A 203 -4.41 -19.39 18.11
CA ALA A 203 -3.86 -19.80 19.38
C ALA A 203 -2.33 -19.85 19.26
N ASN A 204 -1.68 -18.76 19.64
CA ASN A 204 -0.38 -18.77 20.27
C ASN A 204 -0.56 -17.97 21.55
N ASN A 205 -0.54 -18.68 22.66
CA ASN A 205 -0.31 -18.09 23.96
C ASN A 205 1.00 -17.30 23.87
N ASP A 206 0.90 -15.98 23.85
CA ASP A 206 1.76 -15.13 24.67
C ASP A 206 1.03 -13.81 24.94
N MET A 207 0.75 -13.62 26.22
CA MET A 207 0.14 -12.45 26.81
C MET A 207 1.19 -11.33 26.88
N SER A 208 1.01 -10.28 26.08
CA SER A 208 1.37 -8.91 26.43
C SER A 208 0.69 -7.96 25.44
N GLU A 209 -0.48 -7.44 25.82
CA GLU A 209 -1.09 -6.28 25.17
C GLU A 209 -0.24 -5.05 25.49
N GLU A 210 0.64 -4.67 24.57
CA GLU A 210 1.11 -3.29 24.46
C GLU A 210 0.19 -2.57 23.47
N ASN A 211 -0.43 -1.47 23.90
CA ASN A 211 -1.17 -0.55 23.04
C ASN A 211 -0.25 -0.08 21.92
N ASN A 212 -0.46 -0.55 20.69
CA ASN A 212 0.36 -0.16 19.56
C ASN A 212 -0.23 1.10 18.92
N ASP A 213 0.29 2.27 19.32
CA ASP A 213 -0.13 3.61 18.90
C ASP A 213 -0.18 3.80 17.37
N TYR A 214 0.48 2.93 16.59
CA TYR A 214 0.65 3.04 15.13
C TYR A 214 -0.21 2.09 14.30
N SER A 215 -1.23 1.46 14.91
CA SER A 215 -2.04 0.44 14.24
C SER A 215 -2.72 0.93 12.96
N ASN A 216 -3.16 2.19 12.92
CA ASN A 216 -3.82 2.78 11.76
C ASN A 216 -2.87 3.00 10.58
N GLU A 217 -1.69 3.54 10.83
CA GLU A 217 -0.65 3.82 9.85
C GLU A 217 -0.11 2.51 9.27
N ILE A 218 0.08 1.49 10.12
CA ILE A 218 0.47 0.15 9.70
C ILE A 218 -0.60 -0.45 8.79
N ASN A 219 -1.88 -0.39 9.16
CA ASN A 219 -2.98 -0.89 8.34
C ASN A 219 -3.06 -0.15 6.98
N LEU A 220 -2.90 1.17 7.00
CA LEU A 220 -2.88 1.98 5.79
C LEU A 220 -1.69 1.63 4.89
N LEU A 221 -0.50 1.43 5.46
CA LEU A 221 0.68 0.99 4.76
C LEU A 221 0.52 -0.43 4.22
N GLU A 222 -0.14 -1.33 4.94
CA GLU A 222 -0.47 -2.66 4.46
C GLU A 222 -1.43 -2.63 3.27
N TYR A 223 -2.40 -1.73 3.29
CA TYR A 223 -3.36 -1.54 2.21
C TYR A 223 -2.74 -0.87 0.97
N LYS A 224 -2.02 0.24 1.16
CA LYS A 224 -1.47 1.05 0.06
C LYS A 224 -0.09 0.64 -0.39
N LYS A 225 0.67 -0.11 0.42
CA LYS A 225 2.10 -0.42 0.24
C LYS A 225 3.04 0.78 0.26
N GLN A 226 2.49 2.00 0.24
CA GLN A 226 3.28 3.22 0.36
C GLN A 226 2.49 4.35 1.02
N ILE A 227 3.14 5.04 1.96
CA ILE A 227 2.59 6.21 2.64
C ILE A 227 3.62 7.35 2.66
N ILE A 228 3.15 8.58 2.80
CA ILE A 228 3.96 9.76 3.11
C ILE A 228 3.46 10.33 4.42
N LEU A 229 4.34 10.32 5.43
CA LEU A 229 4.16 11.04 6.67
C LEU A 229 4.53 12.50 6.38
N GLN A 230 3.54 13.40 6.40
CA GLN A 230 3.73 14.81 6.11
C GLN A 230 3.35 15.66 7.32
N GLY A 231 3.95 16.83 7.45
CA GLY A 231 3.63 17.74 8.54
C GLY A 231 4.75 18.74 8.79
N PRO A 232 4.56 19.62 9.77
CA PRO A 232 5.48 20.71 10.02
C PRO A 232 6.81 20.19 10.60
N PRO A 233 7.88 21.00 10.56
CA PRO A 233 9.17 20.58 11.08
C PRO A 233 9.10 20.28 12.57
N GLY A 234 9.84 19.24 12.98
CA GLY A 234 9.97 18.89 14.40
C GLY A 234 8.79 18.10 15.00
N THR A 235 7.93 17.48 14.19
CA THR A 235 6.86 16.57 14.67
C THR A 235 7.26 15.10 14.74
N GLY A 236 8.51 14.76 14.41
CA GLY A 236 9.02 13.39 14.59
C GLY A 236 8.67 12.39 13.48
N LYS A 237 8.27 12.84 12.29
CA LYS A 237 7.95 11.98 11.12
C LYS A 237 8.97 10.86 10.86
N THR A 238 10.27 11.18 10.86
CA THR A 238 11.33 10.18 10.65
C THR A 238 11.45 9.19 11.82
N ARG A 239 11.16 9.63 13.05
CA ARG A 239 11.08 8.75 14.22
C ARG A 239 9.89 7.80 14.07
N GLU A 240 8.74 8.32 13.68
CA GLU A 240 7.52 7.56 13.47
C GLU A 240 7.66 6.53 12.34
N ALA A 241 8.27 6.90 11.21
CA ALA A 241 8.59 5.95 10.13
C ALA A 241 9.46 4.78 10.62
N LYS A 242 10.43 5.03 11.50
CA LYS A 242 11.25 3.99 12.12
C LYS A 242 10.45 3.13 13.10
N LEU A 243 9.53 3.71 13.87
CA LEU A 243 8.68 2.96 14.78
C LEU A 243 7.73 2.04 14.02
N ILE A 244 7.03 2.56 13.01
CA ILE A 244 6.22 1.74 12.08
C ILE A 244 7.05 0.59 11.51
N ALA A 245 8.29 0.87 11.09
CA ALA A 245 9.16 -0.16 10.54
C ALA A 245 9.55 -1.24 11.56
N LYS A 246 9.96 -0.83 12.78
CA LYS A 246 10.26 -1.72 13.90
C LYS A 246 9.08 -2.66 14.18
N GLU A 247 7.88 -2.11 14.29
CA GLU A 247 6.66 -2.87 14.59
C GLU A 247 6.33 -3.87 13.48
N ILE A 248 6.37 -3.45 12.22
CA ILE A 248 6.09 -4.33 11.07
C ILE A 248 7.09 -5.48 10.95
N LEU A 249 8.35 -5.24 11.32
CA LEU A 249 9.43 -6.23 11.30
C LEU A 249 9.51 -7.07 12.58
N GLY A 250 8.71 -6.77 13.61
CA GLY A 250 8.72 -7.48 14.89
C GLY A 250 10.05 -7.34 15.65
N LEU A 251 10.69 -6.18 15.55
CA LEU A 251 11.97 -5.91 16.23
C LEU A 251 11.74 -5.38 17.64
N ASN A 252 12.73 -5.55 18.53
CA ASN A 252 12.62 -5.10 19.91
C ASN A 252 12.93 -3.61 20.05
N SER A 253 13.82 -3.08 19.22
CA SER A 253 14.23 -1.67 19.26
C SER A 253 14.36 -1.05 17.87
N THR A 254 14.33 0.28 17.80
CA THR A 254 14.63 1.00 16.56
C THR A 254 16.12 0.99 16.21
N ASP A 255 17.01 0.64 17.14
CA ASP A 255 18.43 0.45 16.85
C ASP A 255 18.68 -0.83 16.06
N ASP A 256 17.83 -1.85 16.25
CA ASP A 256 17.89 -3.13 15.52
C ASP A 256 17.64 -2.96 14.01
N LEU A 257 17.11 -1.79 13.58
CA LEU A 257 16.90 -1.47 12.18
C LEU A 257 18.20 -1.20 11.41
N LYS A 258 19.29 -0.78 12.07
CA LYS A 258 20.52 -0.34 11.40
C LYS A 258 21.19 -1.47 10.60
N ASP A 259 21.13 -2.68 11.13
CA ASP A 259 21.78 -3.87 10.57
C ASP A 259 20.77 -4.87 9.98
N ASN A 260 19.50 -4.46 9.84
CA ASN A 260 18.46 -5.34 9.33
C ASN A 260 18.37 -5.26 7.79
N GLU A 261 18.65 -6.37 7.11
CA GLU A 261 18.57 -6.49 5.65
C GLU A 261 17.16 -6.18 5.08
N GLN A 262 16.12 -6.27 5.91
CA GLN A 262 14.73 -5.96 5.56
C GLN A 262 14.38 -4.48 5.69
N PHE A 263 15.29 -3.63 6.16
CA PHE A 263 15.08 -2.20 6.34
C PHE A 263 16.14 -1.38 5.63
N LYS A 264 15.71 -0.28 4.99
CA LYS A 264 16.64 0.71 4.45
C LYS A 264 16.09 2.10 4.66
N LEU A 265 16.92 3.00 5.19
CA LEU A 265 16.62 4.42 5.32
C LEU A 265 17.56 5.21 4.41
N ILE A 266 17.00 6.05 3.56
CA ILE A 266 17.73 7.02 2.75
C ILE A 266 17.13 8.41 2.91
N GLN A 267 17.88 9.42 2.52
CA GLN A 267 17.41 10.80 2.45
C GLN A 267 17.55 11.33 1.03
N PHE A 268 16.54 12.03 0.53
CA PHE A 268 16.59 12.66 -0.79
C PHE A 268 17.27 14.03 -0.75
N HIS A 269 17.99 14.31 -1.83
CA HIS A 269 18.67 15.59 -2.08
C HIS A 269 18.26 16.12 -3.45
N PRO A 270 18.36 17.45 -3.70
CA PRO A 270 17.94 18.04 -4.97
C PRO A 270 18.60 17.46 -6.23
N SER A 271 19.79 16.87 -6.09
CA SER A 271 20.56 16.27 -7.18
C SER A 271 20.25 14.79 -7.43
N TYR A 272 19.36 14.16 -6.65
CA TYR A 272 19.04 12.74 -6.82
C TYR A 272 18.39 12.50 -8.19
N THR A 273 18.89 11.54 -8.96
CA THR A 273 18.30 11.16 -10.25
C THR A 273 17.82 9.71 -10.28
N TYR A 274 17.25 9.30 -11.42
CA TYR A 274 16.88 7.91 -11.67
C TYR A 274 18.08 6.97 -11.56
N GLU A 275 19.23 7.40 -12.07
CA GLU A 275 20.51 6.67 -12.07
C GLU A 275 21.11 6.48 -10.68
N ASP A 276 20.66 7.26 -9.68
CA ASP A 276 21.08 7.10 -8.29
C ASP A 276 20.14 6.19 -7.50
N PHE A 277 18.86 6.12 -7.90
CA PHE A 277 17.81 5.48 -7.12
C PHE A 277 17.34 4.14 -7.67
N VAL A 278 17.14 4.04 -8.98
CA VAL A 278 16.48 2.90 -9.60
C VAL A 278 17.49 1.97 -10.27
N ARG A 279 18.08 2.44 -11.37
CA ARG A 279 19.06 1.73 -12.20
C ARG A 279 19.95 2.76 -12.88
N GLY A 280 21.24 2.48 -12.98
CA GLY A 280 22.18 3.39 -13.62
C GLY A 280 23.43 2.68 -14.12
N ILE A 281 24.25 3.42 -14.87
CA ILE A 281 25.53 2.93 -15.39
C ILE A 281 26.61 3.15 -14.33
N VAL A 282 27.44 2.13 -14.10
CA VAL A 282 28.66 2.20 -13.29
C VAL A 282 29.85 1.84 -14.17
N ALA A 283 30.97 2.51 -13.94
CA ALA A 283 32.25 2.19 -14.55
C ALA A 283 33.07 1.34 -13.58
N GLU A 284 33.48 0.14 -14.02
CA GLU A 284 34.35 -0.76 -13.28
C GLU A 284 35.72 -0.84 -13.96
N SER A 285 36.79 -0.83 -13.16
CA SER A 285 38.16 -0.94 -13.66
C SER A 285 38.59 -2.40 -13.66
N LYS A 286 38.88 -2.95 -14.83
CA LYS A 286 39.55 -4.26 -14.99
C LYS A 286 40.95 -4.05 -15.56
N GLY A 287 41.92 -3.88 -14.66
CA GLY A 287 43.29 -3.51 -15.03
C GLY A 287 43.32 -2.16 -15.76
N ASP A 288 43.84 -2.15 -16.99
CA ASP A 288 43.94 -0.96 -17.84
C ASP A 288 42.67 -0.62 -18.64
N LYS A 289 41.58 -1.39 -18.50
CA LYS A 289 40.32 -1.17 -19.23
C LYS A 289 39.20 -0.72 -18.29
N ILE A 290 38.41 0.25 -18.77
CA ILE A 290 37.16 0.68 -18.13
C ILE A 290 36.00 -0.05 -18.80
N GLU A 291 35.21 -0.76 -18.01
CA GLU A 291 33.98 -1.45 -18.45
C GLU A 291 32.76 -0.71 -17.89
N TYR A 292 31.74 -0.50 -18.72
CA TYR A 292 30.49 0.14 -18.30
C TYR A 292 29.40 -0.93 -18.12
N LYS A 293 28.81 -0.99 -16.92
CA LYS A 293 27.77 -1.94 -16.58
C LYS A 293 26.52 -1.22 -16.07
N ASN A 294 25.36 -1.62 -16.57
CA ASN A 294 24.08 -1.23 -16.00
C ASN A 294 23.84 -2.04 -14.73
N VAL A 295 23.53 -1.38 -13.63
CA VAL A 295 23.28 -2.03 -12.35
C VAL A 295 21.99 -1.52 -11.72
N ASN A 296 21.35 -2.36 -10.91
CA ASN A 296 20.34 -1.92 -9.96
C ASN A 296 20.98 -0.94 -8.96
N LYS A 297 20.21 0.05 -8.53
CA LYS A 297 20.59 1.02 -7.50
C LYS A 297 19.71 0.81 -6.27
N THR A 298 19.73 1.74 -5.32
CA THR A 298 19.08 1.59 -4.01
C THR A 298 17.70 0.90 -4.04
N LEU A 299 16.72 1.43 -4.79
CA LEU A 299 15.39 0.83 -4.89
C LEU A 299 15.40 -0.46 -5.71
N GLY A 300 16.16 -0.51 -6.81
CA GLY A 300 16.26 -1.69 -7.66
C GLY A 300 16.82 -2.90 -6.92
N GLU A 301 17.93 -2.72 -6.18
CA GLU A 301 18.58 -3.75 -5.36
C GLU A 301 17.65 -4.22 -4.25
N PHE A 302 17.01 -3.28 -3.56
CA PHE A 302 16.12 -3.60 -2.45
C PHE A 302 14.83 -4.29 -2.92
N ALA A 303 14.29 -3.89 -4.08
CA ALA A 303 13.16 -4.56 -4.71
C ALA A 303 13.53 -5.97 -5.19
N GLU A 304 14.74 -6.17 -5.72
CA GLU A 304 15.24 -7.49 -6.12
C GLU A 304 15.37 -8.43 -4.93
N LEU A 305 15.92 -7.95 -3.81
CA LEU A 305 16.02 -8.70 -2.56
C LEU A 305 14.63 -9.09 -2.03
N ALA A 306 13.71 -8.14 -1.95
CA ALA A 306 12.34 -8.37 -1.50
C ALA A 306 11.59 -9.35 -2.43
N LEU A 307 11.78 -9.21 -3.75
CA LEU A 307 11.14 -10.06 -4.76
C LEU A 307 11.66 -11.49 -4.70
N LYS A 308 12.95 -11.68 -4.44
CA LYS A 308 13.55 -13.00 -4.23
C LYS A 308 12.87 -13.70 -3.05
N ASN A 309 12.82 -13.05 -1.89
CA ASN A 309 12.11 -13.62 -0.73
C ASN A 309 10.63 -13.89 -1.03
N TYR A 310 9.94 -12.97 -1.71
CA TYR A 310 8.53 -13.15 -2.07
C TYR A 310 8.34 -14.41 -2.92
N LYS A 311 9.10 -14.56 -4.01
CA LYS A 311 9.03 -15.73 -4.89
C LYS A 311 9.38 -17.01 -4.15
N ASP A 312 10.46 -16.99 -3.38
CA ASP A 312 10.94 -18.15 -2.64
C ASP A 312 9.93 -18.63 -1.58
N SER A 313 9.21 -17.71 -0.95
CA SER A 313 8.14 -18.05 0.01
C SER A 313 6.94 -18.77 -0.59
N LYS A 314 6.74 -18.66 -1.92
CA LYS A 314 5.65 -19.32 -2.66
C LYS A 314 6.06 -20.67 -3.23
N LYS A 315 7.36 -20.96 -3.32
CA LYS A 315 7.86 -22.25 -3.81
C LYS A 315 7.65 -23.34 -2.78
N ASN A 316 7.56 -24.58 -3.24
CA ASN A 316 7.61 -25.71 -2.32
C ASN A 316 9.06 -25.95 -1.83
N VAL A 317 9.20 -26.66 -0.72
CA VAL A 317 10.51 -26.91 -0.08
C VAL A 317 11.48 -27.64 -1.02
N ASN A 318 10.97 -28.55 -1.86
CA ASN A 318 11.79 -29.35 -2.77
C ASN A 318 12.34 -28.53 -3.95
N GLU A 319 11.58 -27.55 -4.44
CA GLU A 319 12.01 -26.62 -5.49
C GLU A 319 13.13 -25.71 -4.97
N LEU A 320 12.97 -25.15 -3.77
CA LEU A 320 14.00 -24.33 -3.12
C LEU A 320 15.30 -25.09 -2.86
N SER A 321 15.19 -26.32 -2.34
CA SER A 321 16.37 -27.14 -2.07
C SER A 321 17.10 -27.52 -3.36
N THR A 322 16.34 -27.78 -4.43
CA THR A 322 16.89 -28.09 -5.75
C THR A 322 17.59 -26.87 -6.34
N GLU A 323 16.99 -25.68 -6.30
CA GLU A 323 17.62 -24.47 -6.83
C GLU A 323 18.92 -24.10 -6.10
N LYS A 324 18.91 -24.12 -4.76
CA LYS A 324 20.12 -23.85 -3.97
C LYS A 324 21.22 -24.88 -4.25
N TRP A 325 20.86 -26.16 -4.29
CA TRP A 325 21.80 -27.21 -4.64
C TRP A 325 22.37 -27.02 -6.04
N ILE A 326 21.54 -26.63 -7.02
CA ILE A 326 22.02 -26.32 -8.37
C ILE A 326 22.98 -25.13 -8.38
N ASP A 327 22.74 -24.08 -7.59
CA ASP A 327 23.68 -22.95 -7.46
C ASP A 327 25.04 -23.40 -6.90
N ASP A 328 25.05 -24.20 -5.83
CA ASP A 328 26.27 -24.73 -5.21
C ASP A 328 27.05 -25.63 -6.18
N GLU A 329 26.36 -26.56 -6.84
CA GLU A 329 26.97 -27.47 -7.82
C GLU A 329 27.41 -26.74 -9.09
N PHE A 330 26.67 -25.72 -9.53
CA PHE A 330 27.06 -24.92 -10.68
C PHE A 330 28.33 -24.13 -10.41
N THR A 331 28.54 -23.66 -9.18
CA THR A 331 29.79 -23.00 -8.77
C THR A 331 30.98 -23.96 -8.93
N GLN A 332 30.85 -25.20 -8.44
CA GLN A 332 31.88 -26.23 -8.64
C GLN A 332 32.10 -26.58 -10.11
N PHE A 333 31.03 -26.58 -10.91
CA PHE A 333 31.12 -26.78 -12.36
C PHE A 333 31.90 -25.64 -13.05
N VAL A 334 31.66 -24.39 -12.65
CA VAL A 334 32.42 -23.23 -13.15
C VAL A 334 33.89 -23.37 -12.80
N ASP A 335 34.23 -23.81 -11.59
CA ASP A 335 35.62 -24.04 -11.17
C ASP A 335 36.31 -25.13 -12.04
N GLU A 336 35.60 -26.22 -12.35
CA GLU A 336 36.12 -27.29 -13.23
C GLU A 336 36.37 -26.79 -14.66
N ILE A 337 35.43 -25.99 -15.20
CA ILE A 337 35.57 -25.36 -16.51
C ILE A 337 36.75 -24.36 -16.50
N SER A 338 36.90 -23.54 -15.45
CA SER A 338 38.01 -22.59 -15.28
C SER A 338 39.36 -23.30 -15.33
N GLN A 339 39.53 -24.39 -14.58
CA GLN A 339 40.76 -25.18 -14.56
C GLN A 339 41.07 -25.84 -15.92
N THR A 340 40.03 -26.12 -16.71
CA THR A 340 40.18 -26.66 -18.06
C THR A 340 40.64 -25.57 -19.02
N LEU A 341 40.06 -24.37 -18.93
CA LEU A 341 40.40 -23.21 -19.76
C LEU A 341 41.84 -22.72 -19.56
N GLU A 342 42.41 -22.89 -18.37
CA GLU A 342 43.84 -22.62 -18.13
C GLU A 342 44.77 -23.48 -18.99
N LYS A 343 44.30 -24.65 -19.45
CA LYS A 343 45.09 -25.63 -20.20
C LYS A 343 44.76 -25.63 -21.68
N GLU A 344 43.47 -25.61 -22.01
CA GLU A 344 42.99 -25.72 -23.39
C GLU A 344 41.62 -25.06 -23.58
N LYS A 345 41.33 -24.66 -24.82
CA LYS A 345 40.01 -24.14 -25.20
C LYS A 345 38.97 -25.25 -25.19
N ILE A 346 37.74 -24.92 -24.81
CA ILE A 346 36.63 -25.88 -24.84
C ILE A 346 35.79 -25.65 -26.09
N VAL A 347 35.83 -26.63 -27.00
CA VAL A 347 35.09 -26.59 -28.27
C VAL A 347 33.58 -26.66 -28.02
N LEU A 348 32.84 -25.67 -28.53
CA LEU A 348 31.37 -25.62 -28.51
C LEU A 348 30.78 -26.06 -29.87
N SER A 349 31.48 -25.78 -30.98
CA SER A 349 31.17 -26.27 -32.32
C SER A 349 32.42 -26.16 -33.22
N ASP A 350 32.35 -26.60 -34.48
CA ASP A 350 33.50 -26.64 -35.41
C ASP A 350 34.34 -25.36 -35.45
N ASN A 351 33.73 -24.17 -35.28
CA ASN A 351 34.42 -22.88 -35.35
C ASN A 351 34.13 -21.97 -34.15
N VAL A 352 33.67 -22.51 -33.01
CA VAL A 352 33.32 -21.71 -31.83
C VAL A 352 33.82 -22.38 -30.56
N ASP A 353 34.59 -21.62 -29.78
CA ASP A 353 35.21 -22.08 -28.55
C ASP A 353 34.79 -21.22 -27.36
N LEU A 354 34.69 -21.85 -26.20
CA LEU A 354 34.70 -21.17 -24.90
C LEU A 354 36.17 -20.86 -24.56
N VAL A 355 36.45 -19.61 -24.23
CA VAL A 355 37.82 -19.07 -24.15
C VAL A 355 38.18 -18.46 -22.80
N ASP A 356 37.20 -17.96 -22.07
CA ASP A 356 37.44 -17.28 -20.79
C ASP A 356 36.16 -17.24 -19.94
N LEU A 357 36.20 -16.63 -18.76
CA LEU A 357 35.09 -16.46 -17.84
C LEU A 357 35.07 -15.08 -17.19
N MET A 358 33.86 -14.64 -16.85
CA MET A 358 33.58 -13.49 -15.99
C MET A 358 32.92 -14.00 -14.70
N ASP A 359 32.73 -13.12 -13.72
CA ASP A 359 32.11 -13.46 -12.43
C ASP A 359 30.72 -14.12 -12.58
N ASP A 360 30.00 -13.83 -13.67
CA ASP A 360 28.62 -14.22 -13.88
C ASP A 360 28.34 -14.84 -15.28
N ALA A 361 29.37 -15.14 -16.07
CA ALA A 361 29.22 -15.73 -17.40
C ALA A 361 30.48 -16.40 -17.96
N PHE A 362 30.29 -17.32 -18.91
CA PHE A 362 31.37 -17.79 -19.77
C PHE A 362 31.52 -16.89 -21.00
N LEU A 363 32.75 -16.74 -21.49
CA LEU A 363 33.09 -16.03 -22.72
C LEU A 363 33.40 -17.01 -23.83
N TYR A 364 32.79 -16.81 -25.00
CA TYR A 364 33.00 -17.64 -26.18
C TYR A 364 33.15 -16.82 -27.44
N ILE A 365 33.96 -17.32 -28.38
CA ILE A 365 34.30 -16.63 -29.62
C ILE A 365 34.25 -17.60 -30.80
N GLY A 366 33.80 -17.11 -31.94
CA GLY A 366 33.85 -17.82 -33.21
C GLY A 366 35.00 -17.33 -34.07
N GLU A 367 35.62 -18.22 -34.84
CA GLU A 367 36.77 -17.89 -35.70
C GLU A 367 36.49 -16.73 -36.67
N ASN A 368 35.24 -16.59 -37.12
CA ASN A 368 34.79 -15.55 -38.05
C ASN A 368 34.25 -14.28 -37.37
N TRP A 369 34.28 -14.19 -36.04
CA TRP A 369 33.80 -13.02 -35.31
C TRP A 369 34.95 -12.03 -35.14
N LYS A 370 34.72 -10.75 -35.47
CA LYS A 370 35.75 -9.69 -35.50
C LYS A 370 36.24 -9.25 -34.12
N GLY A 371 36.69 -10.20 -33.27
CA GLY A 371 37.15 -9.93 -31.91
C GLY A 371 36.03 -9.60 -30.91
N TYR A 372 34.78 -9.94 -31.23
CA TYR A 372 33.67 -9.83 -30.30
C TYR A 372 33.53 -11.13 -29.52
N GLU A 373 33.83 -11.09 -28.23
CA GLU A 373 33.53 -12.16 -27.30
C GLU A 373 32.04 -12.09 -26.95
N HIS A 374 31.34 -13.21 -27.10
CA HIS A 374 29.96 -13.33 -26.67
C HIS A 374 29.89 -13.85 -25.25
N ARG A 375 28.90 -13.37 -24.51
CA ARG A 375 28.69 -13.70 -23.10
C ARG A 375 27.60 -14.76 -22.96
N MET A 376 27.89 -15.81 -22.20
CA MET A 376 26.98 -16.91 -21.84
C MET A 376 26.66 -16.84 -20.35
N SER A 377 25.52 -16.27 -20.00
CA SER A 377 25.14 -16.04 -18.60
C SER A 377 24.98 -17.34 -17.82
N PHE A 378 25.58 -17.42 -16.63
CA PHE A 378 25.39 -18.54 -15.71
C PHE A 378 23.92 -18.74 -15.33
N LYS A 379 23.18 -17.63 -15.18
CA LYS A 379 21.75 -17.62 -14.88
C LYS A 379 20.92 -18.40 -15.92
N ASP A 380 21.23 -18.22 -17.20
CA ASP A 380 20.52 -18.89 -18.29
C ASP A 380 20.81 -20.40 -18.32
N ILE A 381 22.05 -20.83 -18.03
CA ILE A 381 22.39 -22.27 -18.01
C ILE A 381 21.68 -22.96 -16.84
N LYS A 382 21.75 -22.36 -15.63
CA LYS A 382 21.06 -22.87 -14.45
C LYS A 382 19.56 -22.95 -14.67
N ARG A 383 18.96 -21.90 -15.26
CA ARG A 383 17.53 -21.89 -15.59
C ARG A 383 17.16 -22.95 -16.61
N ALA A 384 17.97 -23.13 -17.66
CA ALA A 384 17.72 -24.14 -18.68
C ALA A 384 17.78 -25.57 -18.12
N TYR A 385 18.64 -25.82 -17.13
CA TYR A 385 18.65 -27.08 -16.38
C TYR A 385 17.35 -27.27 -15.59
N LEU A 386 16.96 -26.28 -14.78
CA LEU A 386 15.77 -26.32 -13.92
C LEU A 386 14.47 -26.46 -14.73
N ASP A 387 14.39 -25.81 -15.90
CA ASP A 387 13.26 -25.91 -16.84
C ASP A 387 13.29 -27.21 -17.67
N ASN A 388 14.19 -28.15 -17.37
CA ASN A 388 14.35 -29.42 -18.05
C ASN A 388 14.55 -29.30 -19.58
N ASN A 389 15.29 -28.28 -20.04
CA ASN A 389 15.68 -28.20 -21.44
C ASN A 389 16.74 -29.29 -21.76
N ILE A 390 16.52 -30.03 -22.86
CA ILE A 390 17.38 -31.16 -23.29
C ILE A 390 17.88 -30.97 -24.72
N THR A 391 17.13 -30.25 -25.55
CA THR A 391 17.44 -29.99 -26.95
C THR A 391 17.67 -28.50 -27.19
N ARG A 392 18.36 -28.18 -28.30
CA ARG A 392 18.47 -26.80 -28.81
C ARG A 392 17.08 -26.16 -28.96
N GLN A 393 16.11 -26.92 -29.43
CA GLN A 393 14.77 -26.40 -29.71
C GLN A 393 14.01 -26.05 -28.42
N ASP A 394 14.30 -26.72 -27.32
CA ASP A 394 13.74 -26.39 -26.01
C ASP A 394 14.26 -25.03 -25.53
N ILE A 395 15.57 -24.78 -25.66
CA ILE A 395 16.18 -23.48 -25.34
C ILE A 395 15.58 -22.37 -26.19
N VAL A 396 15.47 -22.56 -27.52
CA VAL A 396 14.89 -21.55 -28.44
C VAL A 396 13.46 -21.16 -28.04
N LYS A 397 12.65 -22.12 -27.58
CA LYS A 397 11.25 -21.90 -27.22
C LYS A 397 11.05 -21.44 -25.78
N ASN A 398 12.06 -21.55 -24.91
CA ASN A 398 11.94 -21.22 -23.50
C ASN A 398 11.95 -19.70 -23.29
N ILE A 399 10.76 -19.13 -23.10
CA ILE A 399 10.57 -17.69 -22.87
C ILE A 399 11.21 -17.16 -21.58
N ASN A 400 11.60 -18.05 -20.66
CA ASN A 400 12.28 -17.68 -19.41
C ASN A 400 13.79 -17.46 -19.58
N LEU A 401 14.34 -17.75 -20.76
CA LEU A 401 15.76 -17.54 -21.09
C LEU A 401 15.96 -16.23 -21.85
N SER A 402 17.15 -15.64 -21.67
CA SER A 402 17.50 -14.39 -22.33
C SER A 402 17.40 -14.49 -23.86
N GLY A 403 17.22 -13.34 -24.53
CA GLY A 403 17.24 -13.27 -25.99
C GLY A 403 18.53 -13.85 -26.57
N SER A 404 19.67 -13.58 -25.91
CA SER A 404 20.98 -14.15 -26.27
C SER A 404 20.97 -15.67 -26.20
N ALA A 405 20.53 -16.26 -25.08
CA ALA A 405 20.45 -17.71 -24.91
C ALA A 405 19.57 -18.37 -25.98
N ARG A 406 18.42 -17.77 -26.31
CA ARG A 406 17.52 -18.28 -27.35
C ARG A 406 18.12 -18.18 -28.75
N GLN A 407 18.77 -17.07 -29.09
CA GLN A 407 19.39 -16.87 -30.40
C GLN A 407 20.63 -17.77 -30.59
N HIS A 408 21.43 -17.94 -29.53
CA HIS A 408 22.68 -18.68 -29.52
C HIS A 408 22.52 -20.08 -28.90
N ALA A 409 21.30 -20.64 -28.95
CA ALA A 409 20.93 -21.91 -28.31
C ALA A 409 21.82 -23.09 -28.68
N THR A 410 22.44 -23.07 -29.86
CA THR A 410 23.39 -24.08 -30.33
C THR A 410 24.60 -24.23 -29.41
N TYR A 411 25.06 -23.14 -28.79
CA TYR A 411 26.23 -23.17 -27.91
C TYR A 411 25.82 -23.42 -26.46
N TYR A 412 24.72 -22.78 -26.02
CA TYR A 412 24.17 -22.99 -24.67
C TYR A 412 23.81 -24.46 -24.40
N ILE A 413 23.31 -25.19 -25.41
CA ILE A 413 22.97 -26.60 -25.23
C ILE A 413 24.19 -27.49 -24.97
N VAL A 414 25.37 -27.12 -25.48
CA VAL A 414 26.61 -27.89 -25.28
C VAL A 414 27.08 -27.75 -23.84
N VAL A 415 27.10 -26.52 -23.31
CA VAL A 415 27.45 -26.27 -21.91
C VAL A 415 26.41 -26.87 -20.97
N LEU A 416 25.12 -26.78 -21.29
CA LEU A 416 24.05 -27.42 -20.52
C LEU A 416 24.22 -28.95 -20.45
N LYS A 417 24.63 -29.60 -21.55
CA LYS A 417 24.93 -31.04 -21.57
C LYS A 417 26.11 -31.38 -20.65
N LYS A 418 27.21 -30.62 -20.73
CA LYS A 418 28.35 -30.77 -19.83
C LYS A 418 27.94 -30.61 -18.36
N PHE A 419 27.10 -29.63 -18.04
CA PHE A 419 26.59 -29.44 -16.69
C PHE A 419 25.71 -30.62 -16.23
N ARG A 420 24.86 -31.18 -17.11
CA ARG A 420 24.10 -32.40 -16.80
C ARG A 420 25.01 -33.62 -16.56
N GLU A 421 26.07 -33.76 -17.33
CA GLU A 421 27.07 -34.82 -17.16
C GLU A 421 27.81 -34.65 -15.83
N PHE A 422 28.19 -33.43 -15.45
CA PHE A 422 28.79 -33.10 -14.16
C PHE A 422 27.88 -33.46 -12.97
N LEU A 423 26.57 -33.25 -13.11
CA LEU A 423 25.59 -33.61 -12.08
C LEU A 423 25.26 -35.11 -12.04
N SER A 424 25.71 -35.90 -13.03
CA SER A 424 25.41 -37.33 -13.11
C SER A 424 25.89 -38.06 -11.85
N GLY A 425 24.97 -38.69 -11.13
CA GLY A 425 25.26 -39.42 -9.89
C GLY A 425 25.19 -38.58 -8.60
N LYS A 426 25.08 -37.25 -8.70
CA LYS A 426 24.84 -36.36 -7.56
C LYS A 426 23.34 -36.30 -7.24
N LYS A 427 22.97 -36.07 -5.98
CA LYS A 427 21.57 -35.98 -5.55
C LYS A 427 21.34 -34.75 -4.70
N ALA A 428 20.25 -34.04 -4.98
CA ALA A 428 19.82 -32.90 -4.19
C ALA A 428 19.49 -33.32 -2.74
N PRO A 429 19.87 -32.51 -1.74
CA PRO A 429 19.52 -32.75 -0.35
C PRO A 429 18.01 -32.61 -0.09
N THR A 430 17.47 -33.48 0.78
CA THR A 430 16.03 -33.59 1.09
C THR A 430 15.58 -32.80 2.33
N ASN A 431 16.50 -32.29 3.15
CA ASN A 431 16.17 -31.62 4.41
C ASN A 431 16.34 -30.11 4.30
N GLN A 432 15.25 -29.36 4.08
CA GLN A 432 15.22 -27.91 4.25
C GLN A 432 13.89 -27.42 4.82
N THR A 433 13.94 -26.24 5.44
CA THR A 433 12.81 -25.54 6.05
C THR A 433 12.14 -24.62 5.04
N LYS A 434 10.80 -24.50 5.14
CA LYS A 434 10.01 -23.57 4.33
C LYS A 434 10.47 -22.13 4.56
N ILE A 435 10.68 -21.38 3.48
CA ILE A 435 10.96 -19.95 3.54
C ILE A 435 9.64 -19.21 3.79
N ASN A 436 9.61 -18.35 4.80
CA ASN A 436 8.46 -17.50 5.07
C ASN A 436 8.56 -16.20 4.27
N GLU A 437 7.41 -15.68 3.86
CA GLU A 437 7.30 -14.35 3.25
C GLU A 437 7.65 -13.31 4.31
N GLN A 438 8.64 -12.49 4.00
CA GLN A 438 9.14 -11.43 4.85
C GLN A 438 8.77 -10.07 4.26
N LYS A 439 8.51 -9.09 5.13
CA LYS A 439 8.24 -7.71 4.73
C LYS A 439 9.55 -6.94 4.63
N TYR A 440 9.63 -6.03 3.65
CA TYR A 440 10.78 -5.16 3.42
C TYR A 440 10.32 -3.71 3.44
N ILE A 441 11.06 -2.82 4.13
CA ILE A 441 10.63 -1.45 4.39
C ILE A 441 11.70 -0.47 3.96
N LEU A 442 11.37 0.38 2.98
CA LEU A 442 12.20 1.48 2.52
C LEU A 442 11.65 2.79 3.06
N VAL A 443 12.41 3.47 3.91
CA VAL A 443 12.11 4.82 4.37
C VAL A 443 12.87 5.82 3.52
N ILE A 444 12.14 6.78 2.94
CA ILE A 444 12.68 7.88 2.14
C ILE A 444 12.42 9.18 2.89
N ASP A 445 13.45 9.66 3.57
CA ASP A 445 13.40 10.90 4.34
C ASP A 445 13.50 12.10 3.40
N GLU A 446 12.76 13.17 3.72
CA GLU A 446 12.70 14.39 2.90
C GLU A 446 12.33 14.11 1.43
N ILE A 447 11.34 13.24 1.21
CA ILE A 447 10.97 12.71 -0.12
C ILE A 447 10.65 13.80 -1.16
N ASN A 448 10.20 14.97 -0.71
CA ASN A 448 9.90 16.10 -1.58
C ASN A 448 11.15 16.80 -2.12
N ARG A 449 12.32 16.68 -1.47
CA ARG A 449 13.57 17.41 -1.85
C ARG A 449 14.11 17.05 -3.22
N ALA A 450 13.69 15.92 -3.79
CA ALA A 450 13.98 15.56 -5.17
C ALA A 450 12.70 15.58 -6.01
N ASN A 451 12.84 15.75 -7.33
CA ASN A 451 11.71 15.56 -8.24
C ASN A 451 11.37 14.07 -8.32
N LEU A 452 10.45 13.62 -7.46
CA LEU A 452 10.11 12.21 -7.32
C LEU A 452 9.61 11.59 -8.63
N SER A 453 8.92 12.37 -9.48
CA SER A 453 8.49 11.89 -10.80
C SER A 453 9.68 11.52 -11.68
N SER A 454 10.72 12.37 -11.71
CA SER A 454 11.96 12.10 -12.45
C SER A 454 12.78 10.99 -11.82
N VAL A 455 12.87 10.94 -10.49
CA VAL A 455 13.64 9.91 -9.76
C VAL A 455 13.05 8.51 -9.93
N LEU A 456 11.72 8.39 -9.94
CA LEU A 456 11.05 7.10 -10.14
C LEU A 456 10.91 6.72 -11.62
N GLY A 457 10.81 7.71 -12.52
CA GLY A 457 10.57 7.48 -13.95
C GLY A 457 9.35 6.58 -14.19
N GLU A 458 9.53 5.54 -15.00
CA GLU A 458 8.47 4.57 -15.31
C GLU A 458 8.05 3.68 -14.12
N LEU A 459 8.79 3.69 -13.01
CA LEU A 459 8.40 2.92 -11.81
C LEU A 459 7.17 3.48 -11.09
N ILE A 460 6.72 4.67 -11.46
CA ILE A 460 5.46 5.23 -10.98
C ILE A 460 4.31 4.24 -11.26
N TYR A 461 4.35 3.50 -12.38
CA TYR A 461 3.36 2.46 -12.68
C TYR A 461 3.47 1.25 -11.74
N ALA A 462 4.68 0.84 -11.37
CA ALA A 462 4.92 -0.29 -10.47
C ALA A 462 4.53 -0.02 -9.00
N LEU A 463 4.36 1.26 -8.62
CA LEU A 463 3.76 1.63 -7.33
C LEU A 463 2.28 1.22 -7.24
N GLU A 464 1.57 1.24 -8.37
CA GLU A 464 0.14 0.90 -8.45
C GLU A 464 -0.07 -0.59 -8.72
N TYR A 465 0.72 -1.16 -9.63
CA TYR A 465 0.62 -2.56 -10.06
C TYR A 465 1.74 -3.40 -9.44
N ARG A 466 1.71 -3.56 -8.11
CA ARG A 466 2.67 -4.40 -7.36
C ARG A 466 2.70 -5.83 -7.91
N GLY A 467 3.89 -6.36 -8.13
CA GLY A 467 4.10 -7.71 -8.66
C GLY A 467 4.06 -7.81 -10.20
N GLU A 468 3.65 -6.76 -10.90
CA GLU A 468 3.67 -6.73 -12.37
C GLU A 468 5.02 -6.21 -12.91
N GLU A 469 5.35 -6.63 -14.13
CA GLU A 469 6.56 -6.18 -14.84
C GLU A 469 6.34 -4.81 -15.47
N VAL A 470 7.25 -3.87 -15.21
CA VAL A 470 7.31 -2.57 -15.89
C VAL A 470 8.61 -2.42 -16.66
N GLU A 471 8.56 -1.75 -17.80
CA GLU A 471 9.77 -1.41 -18.56
C GLU A 471 10.58 -0.32 -17.83
N SER A 472 11.88 -0.50 -17.82
CA SER A 472 12.86 0.40 -17.20
C SER A 472 13.83 0.93 -18.26
N MET A 473 14.44 2.08 -18.01
CA MET A 473 15.33 2.74 -18.97
C MET A 473 16.63 1.96 -19.23
N TYR A 474 17.08 1.19 -18.25
CA TYR A 474 18.33 0.42 -18.33
C TYR A 474 18.05 -1.08 -18.26
N GLU A 475 18.70 -1.82 -19.16
CA GLU A 475 18.73 -3.27 -19.13
C GLU A 475 19.71 -3.75 -18.07
N VAL A 476 19.24 -4.54 -17.10
CA VAL A 476 20.07 -5.20 -16.08
C VAL A 476 19.89 -6.71 -16.26
N ASP A 477 20.99 -7.45 -16.32
CA ASP A 477 21.01 -8.91 -16.51
C ASP A 477 20.18 -9.43 -17.69
N GLY A 478 20.22 -8.74 -18.83
CA GLY A 478 19.48 -9.17 -20.02
C GLY A 478 17.99 -8.80 -20.01
N SER A 479 17.54 -8.03 -19.01
CA SER A 479 16.14 -7.64 -18.82
C SER A 479 15.97 -6.15 -18.58
N GLN A 480 15.17 -5.52 -19.45
CA GLN A 480 14.68 -4.15 -19.25
C GLN A 480 13.50 -4.09 -18.29
N LYS A 481 13.10 -5.21 -17.67
CA LYS A 481 11.95 -5.25 -16.78
C LYS A 481 12.36 -5.09 -15.32
N LEU A 482 11.56 -4.34 -14.56
CA LEU A 482 11.63 -4.26 -13.11
C LEU A 482 10.26 -4.62 -12.52
N ILE A 483 10.26 -5.24 -11.33
CA ILE A 483 9.04 -5.54 -10.57
C ILE A 483 9.22 -4.97 -9.17
N LEU A 484 8.24 -4.20 -8.70
CA LEU A 484 8.17 -3.86 -7.27
C LEU A 484 7.27 -4.89 -6.56
N PRO A 485 7.80 -5.71 -5.65
CA PRO A 485 7.08 -6.85 -5.12
C PRO A 485 6.02 -6.45 -4.07
N PRO A 486 4.98 -7.27 -3.84
CA PRO A 486 3.91 -6.96 -2.88
C PRO A 486 4.36 -6.86 -1.41
N ASN A 487 5.51 -7.45 -1.07
CA ASN A 487 6.11 -7.43 0.26
C ASN A 487 7.10 -6.28 0.48
N LEU A 488 7.27 -5.37 -0.49
CA LEU A 488 8.01 -4.12 -0.35
C LEU A 488 7.08 -2.97 0.03
N TYR A 489 7.41 -2.29 1.12
CA TYR A 489 6.69 -1.15 1.68
C TYR A 489 7.56 0.10 1.62
N ILE A 490 6.97 1.25 1.29
CA ILE A 490 7.68 2.53 1.20
C ILE A 490 7.06 3.55 2.15
N ILE A 491 7.87 4.16 3.01
CA ILE A 491 7.44 5.23 3.91
C ILE A 491 8.23 6.48 3.55
N GLY A 492 7.56 7.48 2.96
CA GLY A 492 8.13 8.80 2.75
C GLY A 492 7.95 9.68 3.98
N THR A 493 8.89 10.58 4.25
CA THR A 493 8.66 11.71 5.16
C THR A 493 8.74 13.02 4.37
N MET A 494 7.88 13.97 4.71
CA MET A 494 7.82 15.26 4.02
C MET A 494 7.63 16.40 5.01
N ASN A 495 8.51 17.40 4.95
CA ASN A 495 8.26 18.68 5.60
C ASN A 495 7.37 19.55 4.70
N THR A 496 6.26 20.02 5.26
CA THR A 496 5.28 20.84 4.53
C THR A 496 5.58 22.34 4.58
N ALA A 497 6.38 22.79 5.54
CA ALA A 497 6.78 24.20 5.67
C ALA A 497 7.82 24.66 4.62
N ASP A 498 8.58 23.73 4.03
CA ASP A 498 9.67 24.07 3.12
C ASP A 498 9.16 24.38 1.71
N ARG A 499 9.12 25.68 1.37
CA ARG A 499 8.69 26.19 0.05
C ARG A 499 9.75 26.03 -1.04
N SER A 500 11.01 25.73 -0.68
CA SER A 500 12.11 25.59 -1.65
C SER A 500 12.05 24.27 -2.42
N VAL A 501 11.11 23.41 -2.05
CA VAL A 501 11.05 22.02 -2.44
C VAL A 501 9.92 21.77 -3.45
N GLY A 502 10.18 20.96 -4.48
CA GLY A 502 9.28 20.76 -5.61
C GLY A 502 7.89 20.25 -5.19
N HIS A 503 6.85 20.74 -5.87
CA HIS A 503 5.49 20.22 -5.69
C HIS A 503 5.43 18.72 -6.04
N ILE A 504 4.85 17.92 -5.15
CA ILE A 504 4.54 16.51 -5.47
C ILE A 504 3.44 16.48 -6.53
N ASP A 505 3.77 15.90 -7.68
CA ASP A 505 2.84 15.71 -8.80
C ASP A 505 1.61 14.90 -8.37
N TYR A 506 0.44 15.23 -8.92
CA TYR A 506 -0.80 14.47 -8.79
C TYR A 506 -0.64 12.98 -9.12
N ALA A 507 0.26 12.62 -10.04
CA ALA A 507 0.58 11.23 -10.36
C ALA A 507 1.11 10.48 -9.12
N ILE A 508 2.05 11.07 -8.39
CA ILE A 508 2.55 10.52 -7.13
C ILE A 508 1.46 10.58 -6.06
N ARG A 509 0.75 11.71 -5.96
CA ARG A 509 -0.25 11.91 -4.91
C ARG A 509 -1.34 10.83 -4.91
N ARG A 510 -1.70 10.30 -6.08
CA ARG A 510 -2.67 9.20 -6.19
C ARG A 510 -2.16 7.84 -5.73
N ARG A 511 -0.83 7.67 -5.67
CA ARG A 511 -0.16 6.37 -5.43
C ARG A 511 0.32 6.24 -4.01
N PHE A 512 0.66 7.34 -3.34
CA PHE A 512 0.93 7.37 -1.91
C PHE A 512 -0.35 7.75 -1.15
N ALA A 513 -0.56 7.16 0.03
CA ALA A 513 -1.46 7.78 1.02
C ALA A 513 -0.68 8.80 1.85
N PHE A 514 -1.33 9.92 2.18
CA PHE A 514 -0.72 10.99 2.95
C PHE A 514 -1.30 10.94 4.35
N VAL A 515 -0.42 10.92 5.34
CA VAL A 515 -0.76 10.90 6.77
C VAL A 515 -0.19 12.18 7.36
N GLU A 516 -1.05 12.97 8.02
CA GLU A 516 -0.62 14.18 8.70
C GLU A 516 -0.05 13.83 10.08
N VAL A 517 1.19 14.24 10.33
CA VAL A 517 1.89 14.09 11.62
C VAL A 517 1.99 15.46 12.26
N LEU A 518 1.05 15.73 13.15
CA LEU A 518 0.87 17.03 13.80
C LEU A 518 1.65 17.11 15.14
N PRO A 519 1.84 18.32 15.69
CA PRO A 519 2.47 18.50 17.00
C PRO A 519 1.70 17.81 18.14
N GLU A 520 2.42 17.27 19.13
CA GLU A 520 1.86 16.43 20.20
C GLU A 520 2.42 16.85 21.56
N LYS A 521 1.66 16.63 22.64
CA LYS A 521 2.22 16.68 23.99
C LYS A 521 2.94 15.37 24.26
N LEU A 522 4.16 15.45 24.78
CA LEU A 522 4.94 14.27 25.08
C LEU A 522 5.03 14.04 26.57
N ASN A 523 4.87 12.78 26.97
CA ASN A 523 5.08 12.32 28.32
C ASN A 523 6.00 11.08 28.27
N ASP A 524 7.29 11.27 28.57
CA ASP A 524 8.28 10.20 28.59
C ASP A 524 9.23 10.41 29.78
N GLU A 525 9.51 9.32 30.50
CA GLU A 525 10.34 9.34 31.70
C GLU A 525 11.75 9.87 31.45
N LYS A 526 12.28 9.76 30.23
CA LYS A 526 13.63 10.17 29.84
C LYS A 526 13.72 11.63 29.42
N ILE A 527 12.60 12.33 29.29
CA ILE A 527 12.56 13.72 28.82
C ILE A 527 11.78 14.63 29.75
N ILE A 528 12.03 15.93 29.60
CA ILE A 528 11.23 17.02 30.15
C ILE A 528 10.59 17.72 28.95
N PHE A 529 9.27 17.79 28.95
CA PHE A 529 8.50 18.49 27.95
C PHE A 529 8.09 19.87 28.50
N HIS A 530 8.53 20.93 27.84
CA HIS A 530 8.28 22.31 28.25
C HIS A 530 6.91 22.79 27.75
N GLU A 531 5.84 22.29 28.36
CA GLU A 531 4.45 22.49 27.91
C GLU A 531 4.03 23.96 27.87
N ASP A 532 4.42 24.77 28.85
CA ASP A 532 4.10 26.22 28.88
C ASP A 532 4.66 26.95 27.67
N TRP A 533 5.89 26.63 27.27
CA TRP A 533 6.54 27.19 26.08
C TRP A 533 5.88 26.68 24.80
N PHE A 534 5.60 25.38 24.76
CA PHE A 534 4.91 24.77 23.63
C PHE A 534 3.55 25.42 23.40
N LYS A 535 2.74 25.62 24.45
CA LYS A 535 1.45 26.31 24.36
C LYS A 535 1.60 27.75 23.87
N LYS A 536 2.49 28.55 24.47
CA LYS A 536 2.73 29.95 24.06
C LYS A 536 3.09 30.10 22.58
N VAL A 537 3.91 29.19 22.05
CA VAL A 537 4.30 29.21 20.64
C VAL A 537 3.16 28.69 19.76
N SER A 538 2.43 27.66 20.21
CA SER A 538 1.30 27.09 19.47
C SER A 538 0.16 28.07 19.24
N GLU A 539 -0.09 28.96 20.21
CA GLU A 539 -1.11 30.03 20.10
C GLU A 539 -0.81 31.05 18.99
N LEU A 540 0.43 31.09 18.47
CA LEU A 540 0.76 31.86 17.27
C LEU A 540 0.19 31.23 15.98
N PHE A 541 -0.12 29.93 15.99
CA PHE A 541 -0.58 29.17 14.83
C PHE A 541 -2.05 28.80 14.93
N ILE A 542 -2.55 28.46 16.13
CA ILE A 542 -3.92 28.00 16.36
C ILE A 542 -4.60 28.74 17.51
N THR A 543 -5.93 28.85 17.45
CA THR A 543 -6.74 29.44 18.53
C THR A 543 -7.32 28.40 19.48
N ASN A 544 -7.41 27.14 19.06
CA ASN A 544 -8.12 26.07 19.76
C ASN A 544 -7.17 25.02 20.35
N TYR A 545 -6.04 25.44 20.89
CA TYR A 545 -5.02 24.57 21.49
C TYR A 545 -5.60 23.59 22.53
N ASP A 546 -6.36 24.12 23.50
CA ASP A 546 -6.92 23.30 24.57
C ASP A 546 -8.01 22.33 24.07
N GLU A 547 -8.81 22.75 23.06
CA GLU A 547 -9.80 21.88 22.41
C GLU A 547 -9.13 20.74 21.64
N TYR A 548 -8.05 21.05 20.91
CA TYR A 548 -7.29 20.07 20.13
C TYR A 548 -6.65 18.99 21.02
N PHE A 549 -6.04 19.38 22.14
CA PHE A 549 -5.40 18.43 23.06
C PHE A 549 -6.37 17.76 24.04
N ALA A 550 -7.62 18.20 24.13
CA ALA A 550 -8.66 17.53 24.89
C ALA A 550 -9.35 16.41 24.10
N ASP A 551 -9.23 16.41 22.77
CA ASP A 551 -9.77 15.37 21.89
C ASP A 551 -8.76 14.23 21.73
N GLU A 552 -8.97 13.14 22.47
CA GLU A 552 -8.14 11.93 22.40
C GLU A 552 -8.13 11.29 21.00
N GLU A 553 -9.20 11.46 20.22
CA GLU A 553 -9.30 10.92 18.85
C GLU A 553 -8.68 11.85 17.80
N ARG A 554 -8.32 13.07 18.17
CA ARG A 554 -7.67 14.10 17.33
C ARG A 554 -8.42 14.37 16.01
N LYS A 555 -9.76 14.33 16.05
CA LYS A 555 -10.67 14.67 14.95
C LYS A 555 -11.00 16.18 14.93
N VAL A 556 -10.63 16.93 15.96
CA VAL A 556 -10.78 18.39 16.01
C VAL A 556 -9.97 19.07 14.89
N ILE A 557 -10.67 19.84 14.07
CA ILE A 557 -10.09 20.67 13.02
C ILE A 557 -9.35 21.85 13.66
N LEU A 558 -8.09 22.10 13.26
CA LEU A 558 -7.31 23.24 13.76
C LEU A 558 -7.91 24.56 13.27
N LYS A 559 -8.06 25.52 14.18
CA LYS A 559 -8.59 26.86 13.90
C LYS A 559 -7.42 27.85 13.83
N PRO A 560 -7.09 28.40 12.64
CA PRO A 560 -5.97 29.32 12.47
C PRO A 560 -6.00 30.51 13.44
N SER A 561 -4.84 30.85 13.99
CA SER A 561 -4.66 32.06 14.80
C SER A 561 -4.72 33.33 13.96
N LYS A 562 -5.06 34.47 14.57
CA LYS A 562 -5.04 35.78 13.90
C LYS A 562 -3.63 36.20 13.46
N THR A 563 -2.61 35.60 14.08
CA THR A 563 -1.21 35.82 13.74
C THR A 563 -0.73 34.96 12.59
N LEU A 564 -1.49 33.95 12.17
CA LEU A 564 -1.17 33.12 11.01
C LEU A 564 -1.77 33.77 9.75
N SER A 565 -0.93 33.97 8.72
CA SER A 565 -1.39 34.48 7.43
C SER A 565 -2.38 33.51 6.77
N SER A 566 -3.40 34.04 6.11
CA SER A 566 -4.46 33.25 5.46
C SER A 566 -3.98 32.41 4.28
N GLU A 567 -2.74 32.63 3.80
CA GLU A 567 -2.11 31.80 2.77
C GLU A 567 -1.57 30.47 3.31
N PHE A 568 -1.56 30.29 4.63
CA PHE A 568 -0.98 29.13 5.29
C PHE A 568 -2.01 28.41 6.14
N ARG A 569 -1.81 27.10 6.23
CA ARG A 569 -2.55 26.21 7.11
C ARG A 569 -1.73 25.88 8.35
N PRO A 570 -2.34 25.82 9.55
CA PRO A 570 -1.62 25.41 10.75
C PRO A 570 -0.95 24.04 10.61
N GLU A 571 -1.61 23.09 9.92
CA GLU A 571 -1.09 21.75 9.67
C GLU A 571 0.23 21.74 8.88
N ASP A 572 0.54 22.82 8.17
CA ASP A 572 1.73 22.89 7.31
C ASP A 572 2.93 23.57 8.00
N VAL A 573 2.69 24.47 8.96
CA VAL A 573 3.75 25.35 9.49
C VAL A 573 3.90 25.35 11.01
N TRP A 574 2.96 24.78 11.78
CA TRP A 574 2.99 24.81 13.24
C TRP A 574 4.24 24.11 13.81
N ILE A 575 5.11 24.85 14.49
CA ILE A 575 6.35 24.32 15.07
C ILE A 575 6.07 23.08 15.94
N GLY A 576 6.75 21.97 15.61
CA GLY A 576 6.54 20.69 16.24
C GLY A 576 7.10 20.57 17.66
N HIS A 577 6.60 19.56 18.35
CA HIS A 577 6.86 19.31 19.76
C HIS A 577 8.34 19.01 20.10
N SER A 578 9.14 18.54 19.14
CA SER A 578 10.54 18.14 19.40
C SER A 578 11.45 19.29 19.86
N TYR A 579 11.14 20.53 19.46
CA TYR A 579 11.86 21.72 19.91
C TYR A 579 11.66 22.00 21.42
N PHE A 580 10.59 21.48 22.00
CA PHE A 580 10.20 21.70 23.40
C PHE A 580 10.63 20.57 24.34
N ILE A 581 11.47 19.65 23.84
CA ILE A 581 12.01 18.52 24.59
C ILE A 581 13.39 18.85 25.16
N GLN A 582 13.62 18.53 26.43
CA GLN A 582 14.95 18.48 27.06
C GLN A 582 15.22 17.07 27.60
N LYS A 583 16.44 16.53 27.44
CA LYS A 583 16.79 15.21 27.98
C LYS A 583 17.03 15.29 29.49
N LYS A 584 16.60 14.28 30.25
CA LYS A 584 17.00 14.14 31.66
C LYS A 584 18.39 13.51 31.75
N LEU A 585 19.25 14.02 32.64
CA LEU A 585 20.53 13.39 32.98
C LEU A 585 20.29 12.19 33.93
N GLU A 586 21.23 11.24 33.94
CA GLU A 586 21.16 9.99 34.73
C GLU A 586 20.91 10.22 36.25
N ASP A 587 21.22 11.41 36.77
CA ASP A 587 21.06 11.81 38.19
C ASP A 587 19.82 12.68 38.48
N ASN A 588 18.84 12.80 37.57
CA ASN A 588 17.73 13.78 37.67
C ASN A 588 18.18 15.25 37.79
N LYS A 589 19.45 15.55 37.50
CA LYS A 589 19.97 16.92 37.45
C LYS A 589 19.55 17.57 36.13
N LEU A 590 19.08 18.80 36.23
CA LEU A 590 18.78 19.67 35.09
C LEU A 590 20.07 20.33 34.63
N GLU A 591 20.32 20.40 33.33
CA GLU A 591 21.17 21.44 32.75
C GLU A 591 20.35 22.75 32.75
N PRO A 592 20.65 23.74 33.61
CA PRO A 592 19.81 24.92 33.77
C PRO A 592 19.84 25.88 32.57
N GLU A 593 20.85 25.78 31.70
CA GLU A 593 21.08 26.72 30.59
C GLU A 593 20.61 26.20 29.20
N GLU A 594 20.39 24.89 29.03
CA GLU A 594 20.20 24.27 27.71
C GLU A 594 18.84 24.59 27.04
N PHE A 595 17.74 24.64 27.80
CA PHE A 595 16.43 24.92 27.17
C PHE A 595 16.30 26.38 26.72
N ARG A 596 16.91 27.31 27.47
CA ARG A 596 16.92 28.72 27.06
C ARG A 596 17.74 28.92 25.78
N MET A 597 18.82 28.15 25.60
CA MET A 597 19.54 28.13 24.33
C MET A 597 18.66 27.62 23.17
N LYS A 598 17.84 26.58 23.36
CA LYS A 598 16.88 26.15 22.33
C LYS A 598 15.87 27.23 21.96
N ILE A 599 15.34 27.93 22.96
CA ILE A 599 14.42 29.06 22.72
C ILE A 599 15.14 30.16 21.92
N ASP A 600 16.31 30.59 22.38
CA ASP A 600 17.01 31.75 21.81
C ASP A 600 17.65 31.47 20.44
N TYR A 601 18.07 30.23 20.17
CA TYR A 601 18.86 29.89 18.98
C TYR A 601 18.20 28.88 18.03
N GLU A 602 17.09 28.24 18.40
CA GLU A 602 16.32 27.37 17.49
C GLU A 602 14.92 27.95 17.25
N ILE A 603 14.12 28.13 18.31
CA ILE A 603 12.70 28.51 18.17
C ILE A 603 12.54 29.96 17.70
N LYS A 604 13.19 30.92 18.37
CA LYS A 604 13.09 32.35 17.99
C LYS A 604 13.57 32.60 16.56
N PRO A 605 14.73 32.08 16.11
CA PRO A 605 15.16 32.25 14.72
C PRO A 605 14.14 31.72 13.70
N ILE A 606 13.57 30.53 13.92
CA ILE A 606 12.53 29.96 13.03
C ILE A 606 11.30 30.89 12.99
N LEU A 607 10.82 31.34 14.15
CA LEU A 607 9.67 32.25 14.21
C LEU A 607 9.95 33.60 13.53
N MET A 608 11.16 34.13 13.66
CA MET A 608 11.56 35.37 12.98
C MET A 608 11.68 35.20 11.47
N GLU A 609 12.12 34.03 11.00
CA GLU A 609 12.09 33.67 9.58
C GLU A 609 10.65 33.56 9.06
N TYR A 610 9.75 32.94 9.83
CA TYR A 610 8.33 32.89 9.52
C TYR A 610 7.68 34.27 9.43
N VAL A 611 8.10 35.24 10.25
CA VAL A 611 7.64 36.63 10.11
C VAL A 611 8.18 37.25 8.83
N LYS A 612 9.46 37.04 8.52
CA LYS A 612 10.11 37.55 7.29
C LYS A 612 9.45 36.99 6.02
N ASP A 613 9.05 35.72 6.04
CA ASP A 613 8.43 35.01 4.93
C ASP A 613 6.91 35.24 4.84
N GLY A 614 6.34 36.02 5.77
CA GLY A 614 4.91 36.35 5.82
C GLY A 614 4.01 35.20 6.27
N VAL A 615 4.58 34.16 6.89
CA VAL A 615 3.83 33.07 7.55
C VAL A 615 3.12 33.64 8.78
N LEU A 616 3.87 34.35 9.61
CA LEU A 616 3.39 34.98 10.84
C LEU A 616 3.31 36.50 10.66
N VAL A 617 2.15 37.09 11.00
CA VAL A 617 1.84 38.50 10.75
C VAL A 617 1.06 39.12 11.91
N GLY A 618 0.99 40.45 11.96
CA GLY A 618 0.12 41.17 12.89
C GLY A 618 0.70 41.33 14.30
N ASN A 619 -0.16 41.17 15.31
CA ASN A 619 0.15 41.49 16.71
C ASN A 619 -0.33 40.37 17.64
N VAL A 620 0.40 40.18 18.75
CA VAL A 620 -0.03 39.36 19.90
C VAL A 620 -0.45 40.32 21.00
N GLY A 621 -1.76 40.43 21.24
CA GLY A 621 -2.31 41.49 22.09
C GLY A 621 -2.02 42.87 21.50
N GLU A 622 -1.34 43.73 22.28
CA GLU A 622 -0.92 45.07 21.85
C GLU A 622 0.51 45.11 21.28
N GLN A 623 1.25 44.00 21.31
CA GLN A 623 2.64 43.93 20.87
C GLN A 623 2.74 43.45 19.43
N LYS A 624 3.63 44.06 18.63
CA LYS A 624 4.01 43.54 17.33
C LYS A 624 4.60 42.15 17.47
N ILE A 625 4.31 41.27 16.50
CA ILE A 625 4.71 39.87 16.57
C ILE A 625 6.24 39.70 16.67
N GLU A 626 7.02 40.56 16.03
CA GLU A 626 8.49 40.57 16.12
C GLU A 626 8.99 40.87 17.53
N ASP A 627 8.33 41.81 18.22
CA ASP A 627 8.70 42.20 19.58
C ASP A 627 8.22 41.16 20.59
N TYR A 628 7.06 40.54 20.35
CA TYR A 628 6.60 39.39 21.12
C TYR A 628 7.60 38.23 21.03
N ILE A 629 8.04 37.85 19.82
CA ILE A 629 9.00 36.74 19.61
C ILE A 629 10.34 37.03 20.29
N LYS A 630 10.85 38.26 20.25
CA LYS A 630 12.09 38.63 20.95
C LYS A 630 11.98 38.50 22.47
N ASN A 631 10.78 38.71 23.01
CA ASN A 631 10.47 38.71 24.43
C ASN A 631 9.95 37.37 24.98
N LEU A 632 9.71 36.37 24.12
CA LEU A 632 9.70 34.96 24.53
C LEU A 632 10.98 34.70 25.32
#